data_AF-G0A056-F1
#
_entry.id   AF-G0A056-F1
#
_cell.length_a   1.000
_cell.length_b   1.000
_cell.length_c   1.000
_cell.angle_alpha   90.00
_cell.angle_beta   90.00
_cell.angle_gamma   90.00
#
_symmetry.space_group_name_H-M   'P 1'
#
loop_
_entity.id
_entity.type
_entity.pdbx_description
1 polymer ?
#
loop_
_entity_poly.entity_id
_entity_poly.type
_entity_poly.pdbx_seq_one_letter_code
_entity_poly.pdbx_strand_id
1 'polypeptide(L)'
;MSAKLRIQSAIETLQQHKTNLCCEEVKSLLQDLGFEVRDGKQGGHKIFVHPGLPSFMSGSFNCGHGKNPEIKPGYIGKIIKVLRQYNDELEAYLEKTA
;
A
#
# COMPACT_ATOMS: atom_id res chain seq x y z
N MET A 1 14.36 9.97 -7.73
CA MET A 1 13.19 9.75 -8.61
C MET A 1 12.11 10.74 -8.21
N SER A 2 11.33 11.29 -9.16
CA SER A 2 10.17 12.13 -8.84
C SER A 2 9.14 11.35 -8.02
N ALA A 3 8.41 12.03 -7.13
CA ALA A 3 7.31 11.46 -6.34
C ALA A 3 6.28 10.74 -7.21
N LYS A 4 5.90 11.36 -8.34
CA LYS A 4 5.01 10.76 -9.35
C LYS A 4 5.50 9.41 -9.86
N LEU A 5 6.79 9.30 -10.16
CA LEU A 5 7.38 8.04 -10.65
C LEU A 5 7.32 6.95 -9.58
N ARG A 6 7.58 7.28 -8.30
CA ARG A 6 7.49 6.32 -7.20
C ARG A 6 6.07 5.76 -7.05
N ILE A 7 5.06 6.63 -7.07
CA ILE A 7 3.66 6.22 -6.95
C ILE A 7 3.26 5.35 -8.16
N GLN A 8 3.64 5.76 -9.37
CA GLN A 8 3.33 5.02 -10.59
C GLN A 8 3.98 3.64 -10.60
N SER A 9 5.27 3.54 -10.25
CA SER A 9 5.99 2.26 -10.16
C SER A 9 5.38 1.32 -9.11
N ALA A 10 4.89 1.85 -7.98
CA ALA A 10 4.19 1.05 -6.98
C ALA A 10 2.85 0.49 -7.54
N ILE A 11 2.07 1.34 -8.23
CA ILE A 11 0.82 0.91 -8.87
C ILE A 11 1.08 -0.15 -9.95
N GLU A 12 2.11 0.03 -10.76
CA GLU A 12 2.49 -0.92 -11.81
C GLU A 12 2.92 -2.27 -11.23
N THR A 13 3.76 -2.26 -10.19
CA THR A 13 4.16 -3.47 -9.45
C THR A 13 2.94 -4.22 -8.92
N LEU A 14 2.01 -3.50 -8.27
CA LEU A 14 0.76 -4.06 -7.76
C LEU A 14 -0.11 -4.66 -8.88
N GLN A 15 -0.14 -4.03 -10.06
CA GLN A 15 -0.93 -4.51 -11.19
C GLN A 15 -0.33 -5.75 -11.85
N GLN A 16 0.99 -5.74 -12.09
CA GLN A 16 1.70 -6.82 -12.77
C GLN A 16 1.74 -8.10 -11.92
N HIS A 17 1.85 -7.97 -10.60
CA HIS A 17 1.99 -9.10 -9.69
C HIS A 17 0.72 -9.38 -8.87
N LYS A 18 -0.45 -9.03 -9.40
CA LYS A 18 -1.74 -9.06 -8.69
C LYS A 18 -2.08 -10.39 -7.99
N THR A 19 -1.56 -11.51 -8.44
CA THR A 19 -1.88 -12.83 -7.87
C THR A 19 -0.78 -13.44 -7.02
N ASN A 20 0.43 -12.87 -7.04
CA ASN A 20 1.64 -13.53 -6.51
C ASN A 20 2.45 -12.62 -5.57
N LEU A 21 1.85 -11.54 -5.05
CA LEU A 21 2.55 -10.64 -4.12
C LEU A 21 2.50 -11.17 -2.70
N CYS A 22 3.66 -11.22 -2.07
CA CYS A 22 3.80 -11.55 -0.68
C CYS A 22 3.31 -10.38 0.20
N CYS A 23 2.78 -10.71 1.37
CA CYS A 23 2.28 -9.73 2.35
C CYS A 23 3.33 -8.66 2.70
N GLU A 24 4.58 -9.08 2.87
CA GLU A 24 5.68 -8.17 3.20
C GLU A 24 6.08 -7.28 2.01
N GLU A 25 5.97 -7.75 0.77
CA GLU A 25 6.24 -6.91 -0.41
C GLU A 25 5.23 -5.77 -0.52
N VAL A 26 3.94 -6.07 -0.31
CA VAL A 26 2.89 -5.03 -0.29
C VAL A 26 3.10 -4.05 0.85
N LYS A 27 3.50 -4.55 2.03
CA LYS A 27 3.81 -3.72 3.18
C LYS A 27 4.98 -2.78 2.89
N SER A 28 6.08 -3.28 2.34
CA SER A 28 7.24 -2.47 1.95
C SER A 28 6.85 -1.41 0.92
N LEU A 29 6.10 -1.78 -0.12
CA LEU A 29 5.61 -0.82 -1.12
C LEU A 29 4.79 0.32 -0.51
N LEU A 30 3.92 0.01 0.45
CA LEU A 30 3.13 1.02 1.16
C LEU A 30 4.03 1.90 2.06
N GLN A 31 4.97 1.29 2.79
CA GLN A 31 5.91 2.03 3.64
C GLN A 31 6.81 2.96 2.85
N ASP A 32 7.26 2.55 1.67
CA ASP A 32 8.03 3.38 0.74
C ASP A 32 7.25 4.59 0.24
N LEU A 33 5.93 4.56 0.29
CA LEU A 33 5.05 5.69 -0.02
C LEU A 33 4.65 6.51 1.21
N GLY A 34 5.18 6.19 2.39
CA GLY A 34 4.90 6.92 3.64
C GLY A 34 3.72 6.38 4.44
N PHE A 35 3.11 5.25 4.05
CA PHE A 35 2.07 4.62 4.85
C PHE A 35 2.67 3.89 6.04
N GLU A 36 1.99 3.99 7.17
CA GLU A 36 2.23 3.11 8.31
C GLU A 36 1.37 1.87 8.18
N VAL A 37 1.99 0.68 8.23
CA VAL A 37 1.29 -0.60 8.16
C VAL A 37 1.46 -1.35 9.47
N ARG A 38 0.35 -1.69 10.11
CA ARG A 38 0.30 -2.38 11.41
C ARG A 38 -0.57 -3.61 11.37
N ASP A 39 -0.31 -4.54 12.29
CA ASP A 39 -1.13 -5.72 12.49
C ASP A 39 -2.50 -5.38 13.07
N GLY A 40 -3.54 -5.98 12.49
CA GLY A 40 -4.89 -5.97 13.03
C GLY A 40 -5.11 -7.04 14.10
N LYS A 41 -6.33 -7.11 14.64
CA LYS A 41 -6.68 -8.04 15.73
C LYS A 41 -6.70 -9.53 15.31
N GLN A 42 -6.79 -9.82 14.02
CA GLN A 42 -6.91 -11.18 13.48
C GLN A 42 -5.66 -11.54 12.69
N GLY A 43 -5.25 -12.81 12.75
CA GLY A 43 -4.06 -13.30 12.06
C GLY A 43 -4.11 -12.99 10.55
N GLY A 44 -3.05 -12.36 10.04
CA GLY A 44 -2.92 -11.97 8.63
C GLY A 44 -3.66 -10.69 8.24
N HIS A 45 -4.44 -10.07 9.14
CA HIS A 45 -5.07 -8.77 8.87
C HIS A 45 -4.07 -7.65 9.09
N LYS A 46 -3.89 -6.78 8.10
CA LYS A 46 -3.07 -5.58 8.16
C LYS A 46 -3.93 -4.34 7.97
N ILE A 47 -3.67 -3.31 8.76
CA ILE A 47 -4.29 -1.99 8.65
C ILE A 47 -3.20 -1.02 8.24
N PHE A 48 -3.48 -0.17 7.25
CA PHE A 48 -2.55 0.87 6.82
C PHE A 48 -3.19 2.25 6.93
N VAL A 49 -2.41 3.22 7.39
CA VAL A 49 -2.78 4.62 7.57
C VAL A 49 -1.69 5.52 6.99
N HIS A 50 -1.97 6.80 6.77
CA HIS A 50 -0.96 7.72 6.25
C HIS A 50 -1.06 9.07 6.95
N PRO A 51 -0.06 9.49 7.75
CA PRO A 51 -0.13 10.73 8.53
C PRO A 51 -0.16 11.99 7.65
N GLY A 52 0.41 11.93 6.45
CA GLY A 52 0.39 13.02 5.47
C GLY A 52 -0.86 13.12 4.59
N LEU A 53 -1.86 12.24 4.75
CA LEU A 53 -3.10 12.24 3.96
C LEU A 53 -4.30 12.52 4.88
N PRO A 54 -4.63 13.79 5.18
CA PRO A 54 -5.68 14.12 6.15
C PRO A 54 -7.07 13.61 5.73
N SER A 55 -7.31 13.47 4.42
CA SER A 55 -8.56 12.95 3.87
C SER A 55 -8.65 11.41 3.93
N PHE A 56 -7.53 10.72 4.14
CA PHE A 56 -7.44 9.27 4.18
C PHE A 56 -7.44 8.76 5.62
N MET A 57 -8.54 8.13 6.04
CA MET A 57 -8.64 7.58 7.40
C MET A 57 -7.76 6.33 7.58
N SER A 58 -8.03 5.28 6.80
CA SER A 58 -7.29 4.02 6.83
C SER A 58 -7.73 3.11 5.68
N GLY A 59 -6.92 2.11 5.39
CA GLY A 59 -7.28 0.96 4.58
C GLY A 59 -6.85 -0.33 5.26
N SER A 60 -7.26 -1.46 4.72
CA SER A 60 -6.81 -2.75 5.22
C SER A 60 -6.64 -3.78 4.11
N PHE A 61 -5.82 -4.78 4.40
CA PHE A 61 -5.67 -5.95 3.57
C PHE A 61 -5.47 -7.21 4.41
N ASN A 62 -5.89 -8.35 3.87
CA ASN A 62 -5.65 -9.65 4.50
C ASN A 62 -4.67 -10.46 3.69
N CYS A 63 -3.71 -11.03 4.40
CA CYS A 63 -2.77 -12.01 3.92
C CYS A 63 -3.31 -13.42 4.17
N GLY A 64 -2.80 -14.39 3.41
CA GLY A 64 -3.04 -15.81 3.62
C GLY A 64 -2.41 -16.34 4.91
N HIS A 65 -2.22 -17.64 4.98
CA HIS A 65 -1.61 -18.33 6.12
C HIS A 65 -0.22 -18.88 5.75
N GLY A 66 0.64 -19.10 6.75
CA GLY A 66 1.97 -19.72 6.56
C GLY A 66 3.15 -18.75 6.73
N LYS A 67 4.36 -19.22 6.37
CA LYS A 67 5.64 -18.53 6.62
C LYS A 67 5.89 -17.34 5.67
N ASN A 68 5.29 -17.35 4.48
CA ASN A 68 5.34 -16.25 3.52
C ASN A 68 3.96 -16.09 2.86
N PRO A 69 2.97 -15.55 3.58
CA PRO A 69 1.61 -15.51 3.08
C PRO A 69 1.48 -14.48 1.96
N GLU A 70 0.78 -14.85 0.90
CA GLU A 70 0.40 -13.91 -0.16
C GLU A 70 -0.78 -13.03 0.29
N ILE A 71 -0.84 -11.80 -0.22
CA ILE A 71 -2.04 -10.97 -0.07
C ILE A 71 -3.20 -11.59 -0.84
N LYS A 72 -4.42 -11.54 -0.30
CA LYS A 72 -5.59 -11.96 -1.08
C LYS A 72 -5.79 -11.00 -2.27
N PRO A 73 -5.86 -11.48 -3.53
CA PRO A 73 -5.82 -10.62 -4.73
C PRO A 73 -6.87 -9.51 -4.79
N GLY A 74 -8.03 -9.70 -4.14
CA GLY A 74 -9.08 -8.69 -4.05
C GLY A 74 -8.66 -7.39 -3.34
N TYR A 75 -7.65 -7.44 -2.46
CA TYR A 75 -7.15 -6.25 -1.75
C TYR A 75 -6.19 -5.42 -2.59
N ILE A 76 -5.47 -6.03 -3.54
CA ILE A 76 -4.56 -5.29 -4.42
C ILE A 76 -5.33 -4.25 -5.24
N GLY A 77 -6.51 -4.62 -5.77
CA GLY A 77 -7.37 -3.66 -6.45
C GLY A 77 -7.82 -2.50 -5.56
N LYS A 78 -8.09 -2.76 -4.28
CA LYS A 78 -8.46 -1.73 -3.30
C LYS A 78 -7.28 -0.80 -3.02
N ILE A 79 -6.07 -1.35 -2.84
CA ILE A 79 -4.85 -0.57 -2.62
C ILE A 79 -4.57 0.33 -3.83
N ILE A 80 -4.61 -0.21 -5.05
CA ILE A 80 -4.45 0.58 -6.28
C ILE A 80 -5.48 1.71 -6.34
N LYS A 81 -6.74 1.43 -5.97
CA LYS A 81 -7.78 2.46 -5.94
C LYS A 81 -7.44 3.58 -4.95
N VAL A 82 -6.94 3.25 -3.76
CA VAL A 82 -6.48 4.24 -2.77
C VAL A 82 -5.32 5.07 -3.32
N LEU A 83 -4.28 4.43 -3.87
CA LEU A 83 -3.12 5.14 -4.42
C LEU A 83 -3.48 6.08 -5.57
N ARG A 84 -4.49 5.72 -6.38
CA ARG A 84 -5.02 6.59 -7.43
C ARG A 84 -5.90 7.72 -6.88
N GLN A 85 -6.73 7.42 -5.89
CA GLN A 85 -7.65 8.39 -5.30
C GLN A 85 -6.90 9.52 -4.57
N TYR A 86 -5.80 9.21 -3.89
CA TYR A 86 -5.00 10.17 -3.12
C TYR A 86 -3.68 10.51 -3.80
N ASN A 87 -3.61 10.42 -5.14
CA ASN A 87 -2.36 10.60 -5.88
C ASN A 87 -1.74 11.99 -5.64
N ASP A 88 -2.53 13.04 -5.78
CA ASP A 88 -2.06 14.42 -5.62
C ASP A 88 -1.57 14.70 -4.19
N GLU A 89 -2.28 14.20 -3.18
CA GLU A 89 -1.89 14.35 -1.77
C GLU A 89 -0.61 13.54 -1.46
N LEU A 90 -0.47 12.33 -2.03
CA LEU A 90 0.74 11.51 -1.90
C LEU A 90 1.95 12.18 -2.58
N GLU A 91 1.75 12.74 -3.77
CA GLU A 91 2.80 13.48 -4.49
C GLU A 91 3.27 14.67 -3.65
N ALA A 92 2.34 15.50 -3.18
CA ALA A 92 2.64 16.64 -2.32
C ALA A 92 3.34 16.25 -1.00
N TYR A 93 3.01 15.10 -0.42
CA TYR A 93 3.68 14.59 0.78
C TYR A 93 5.11 14.13 0.48
N LEU A 94 5.30 13.33 -0.58
CA LEU A 94 6.59 12.78 -0.95
C LEU A 94 7.57 13.86 -1.40
N GLU A 95 7.11 14.94 -2.05
CA GLU A 95 7.95 16.08 -2.41
C GLU A 95 8.45 16.89 -1.20
N LYS A 96 7.64 16.97 -0.13
CA LYS A 96 8.03 17.65 1.12
C LYS A 96 9.00 16.84 1.98
N THR A 97 9.07 15.54 1.74
CA THR A 97 9.81 14.57 2.57
C THR A 97 11.00 13.95 1.82
N ALA A 98 11.21 14.34 0.55
CA ALA A 98 12.36 13.97 -0.27
C ALA A 98 13.58 14.85 0.02
#